data_AF-A0A8H6SW13-F1
#
_entry.id   AF-A0A8H6SW13-F1
#
_cell.length_a   1.000
_cell.length_b   1.000
_cell.length_c   1.000
_cell.angle_alpha   90.00
_cell.angle_beta   90.00
_cell.angle_gamma   90.00
#
_symmetry.space_group_name_H-M   'P 1'
#
loop_
_entity.id
_entity.type
_entity.pdbx_description
1 polymer ?
#
loop_
_entity_poly.entity_id
_entity_poly.type
_entity_poly.pdbx_seq_one_letter_code
_entity_poly.pdbx_strand_id
1 'polypeptide(L)'
;MAHLLRSLLDLVFSDDNINIQYLVLATLLLCATALCARRLLPHKCMEKLERMINDTKDTFDKGQEEHLLRERTVRQKFKHQLSSLQGRKAVLRSRLLTEYGMGWSIRQYFHIFGALAREVRKCQKDVQSLHLVILKEIEDQRREVHLEEADDLRVILASGLSTGT
;
A
#
# COMPACT_ATOMS: atom_id res chain seq x y z
N MET A 1 13.02 33.74 12.63
CA MET A 1 13.69 32.43 12.46
C MET A 1 15.09 32.54 11.86
N ALA A 2 15.35 33.42 10.88
CA ALA A 2 16.68 33.58 10.28
C ALA A 2 17.79 34.04 11.26
N HIS A 3 17.48 34.90 12.23
CA HIS A 3 18.47 35.39 13.22
C HIS A 3 18.93 34.32 14.22
N LEU A 4 18.03 33.46 14.69
CA LEU A 4 18.38 32.36 15.61
C LEU A 4 19.26 31.28 14.95
N LEU A 5 19.00 31.01 13.66
CA LEU A 5 19.79 30.07 12.86
C LEU A 5 21.19 30.61 12.59
N ARG A 6 21.32 31.93 12.38
CA ARG A 6 22.61 32.61 12.18
C ARG A 6 23.44 32.64 13.47
N SER A 7 22.83 32.96 14.62
CA SER A 7 23.51 32.91 15.92
C SER A 7 23.93 31.50 16.35
N LEU A 8 23.16 30.47 16.00
CA LEU A 8 23.55 29.06 16.24
C LEU A 8 24.70 28.62 15.33
N LEU A 9 24.71 29.05 14.06
CA LEU A 9 25.84 28.78 13.15
C LEU A 9 27.10 29.49 13.63
N ASP A 10 27.03 30.76 14.01
CA ASP A 10 28.18 31.52 14.54
C ASP A 10 28.74 30.90 15.83
N LEU A 11 27.88 30.35 16.69
CA LEU A 11 28.32 29.63 17.90
C LEU A 11 29.02 28.29 17.57
N VAL A 12 28.55 27.58 16.55
CA VAL A 12 29.14 26.29 16.11
C VAL A 12 30.47 26.52 15.40
N PHE A 13 30.62 27.61 14.64
CA PHE A 13 31.88 27.94 13.94
C PHE A 13 32.92 28.64 14.82
N SER A 14 32.59 28.99 16.07
CA SER A 14 33.50 29.66 17.02
C SER A 14 34.42 28.69 17.79
N ASP A 15 34.20 27.38 17.69
CA ASP A 15 34.95 26.37 18.45
C ASP A 15 35.97 25.67 17.53
N ASP A 16 37.27 25.71 17.84
CA ASP A 16 38.36 25.20 16.96
C ASP A 16 38.31 23.68 16.71
N ASN A 17 37.37 22.98 17.35
CA ASN A 17 37.23 21.54 17.30
C ASN A 17 36.30 21.10 16.14
N ILE A 18 36.90 20.95 14.96
CA ILE A 18 36.24 20.54 13.70
C ILE A 18 35.30 19.33 13.87
N ASN A 19 35.65 18.37 14.72
CA ASN A 19 34.82 17.18 14.96
C ASN A 19 33.48 17.50 15.64
N ILE A 20 33.47 18.45 16.59
CA ILE A 20 32.25 18.89 17.28
C ILE A 20 31.37 19.67 16.31
N GLN A 21 31.97 20.51 15.45
CA GLN A 21 31.23 21.24 14.42
C GLN A 21 30.52 20.30 13.46
N TYR A 22 31.20 19.25 12.95
CA TYR A 22 30.58 18.26 12.07
C TYR A 22 29.49 17.45 12.77
N LEU A 23 29.66 17.09 14.04
CA LEU A 23 28.64 16.37 14.81
C LEU A 23 27.37 17.21 14.98
N VAL A 24 27.52 18.50 15.32
CA VAL A 24 26.39 19.42 15.48
C VAL A 24 25.71 19.70 14.15
N LEU A 25 26.48 19.92 13.08
CA LEU A 25 25.94 20.11 11.74
C LEU A 25 25.17 18.89 11.25
N ALA A 26 25.71 17.67 11.47
CA ALA A 26 25.04 16.42 11.12
C ALA A 26 23.72 16.26 11.91
N THR A 27 23.72 16.60 13.20
CA THR A 27 22.52 16.54 14.04
C THR A 27 21.46 17.55 13.58
N LEU A 28 21.86 18.76 13.21
CA LEU A 28 20.97 19.79 12.65
C LEU A 28 20.40 19.36 11.28
N LEU A 29 21.23 18.77 10.41
CA LEU A 29 20.80 18.19 9.13
C LEU A 29 19.79 17.06 9.32
N LEU A 30 20.00 16.17 10.30
CA LEU A 30 19.07 15.09 10.63
C LEU A 30 17.73 15.64 11.17
N CYS A 31 17.77 16.66 12.01
CA CYS A 31 16.56 17.32 12.51
C CYS A 31 15.79 18.05 11.40
N ALA A 32 16.50 18.77 10.52
CA ALA A 32 15.90 19.47 9.38
C ALA A 32 15.28 18.49 8.36
N THR A 33 15.99 17.41 8.03
CA THR A 33 15.47 16.37 7.14
C THR A 33 14.28 15.64 7.75
N ALA A 34 14.27 15.36 9.06
CA ALA A 34 13.11 14.81 9.75
C ALA A 34 11.88 15.75 9.71
N LEU A 35 12.09 17.07 9.84
CA LEU A 35 11.02 18.07 9.73
C LEU A 35 10.47 18.17 8.30
N CYS A 36 11.32 18.11 7.28
CA CYS A 36 10.90 18.10 5.87
C CYS A 36 10.18 16.79 5.50
N ALA A 37 10.70 15.64 5.96
CA ALA A 37 10.09 14.33 5.72
C ALA A 37 8.68 14.21 6.32
N ARG A 38 8.41 14.87 7.47
CA ARG A 38 7.07 14.92 8.06
C ARG A 38 6.00 15.46 7.11
N ARG A 39 6.31 16.41 6.24
CA ARG A 39 5.32 16.92 5.26
C ARG A 39 5.04 15.92 4.14
N LEU A 40 5.99 15.04 3.84
CA LEU A 40 5.92 14.08 2.73
C LEU A 40 5.35 12.71 3.13
N LEU A 41 5.46 12.34 4.42
CA LEU A 41 4.99 11.05 4.93
C LEU A 41 3.50 10.77 4.66
N PRO A 42 2.56 11.72 4.88
CA PRO A 42 1.13 11.48 4.66
C PRO A 42 0.82 11.17 3.20
N HIS A 43 1.49 11.88 2.28
CA HIS A 43 1.33 11.68 0.86
C HIS A 43 1.83 10.29 0.42
N LYS A 44 3.03 9.90 0.87
CA LYS A 44 3.59 8.57 0.59
C LYS A 44 2.72 7.42 1.12
N CYS A 45 2.10 7.59 2.30
CA CYS A 45 1.19 6.59 2.84
C CYS A 45 -0.07 6.40 1.97
N MET A 46 -0.62 7.51 1.46
CA MET A 46 -1.77 7.48 0.56
C MET A 46 -1.42 6.91 -0.82
N GLU A 47 -0.29 7.30 -1.40
CA GLU A 47 0.22 6.72 -2.64
C GLU A 47 0.44 5.20 -2.53
N LYS A 48 0.94 4.73 -1.38
CA LYS A 48 1.10 3.29 -1.15
C LYS A 48 -0.25 2.57 -1.12
N LEU A 49 -1.24 3.14 -0.42
CA LEU A 49 -2.60 2.58 -0.39
C LEU A 49 -3.24 2.56 -1.79
N GLU A 50 -3.02 3.63 -2.57
CA GLU A 50 -3.50 3.73 -3.95
C GLU A 50 -2.90 2.66 -4.85
N ARG A 51 -1.59 2.47 -4.80
CA ARG A 51 -0.91 1.38 -5.52
C ARG A 51 -1.47 0.02 -5.16
N MET A 52 -1.60 -0.28 -3.87
CA MET A 52 -2.14 -1.58 -3.43
C MET A 52 -3.56 -1.84 -3.91
N ILE A 53 -4.43 -0.81 -3.93
CA ILE A 53 -5.80 -0.94 -4.46
C ILE A 53 -5.77 -1.20 -5.97
N ASN A 54 -4.92 -0.49 -6.71
CA ASN A 54 -4.78 -0.68 -8.15
C ASN A 54 -4.23 -2.08 -8.46
N ASP A 55 -3.16 -2.51 -7.79
CA ASP A 55 -2.58 -3.85 -7.95
C ASP A 55 -3.63 -4.94 -7.66
N THR A 56 -4.45 -4.75 -6.62
CA THR A 56 -5.55 -5.68 -6.29
C THR A 56 -6.63 -5.70 -7.38
N LYS A 57 -6.97 -4.53 -7.93
CA LYS A 57 -7.93 -4.41 -9.01
C LYS A 57 -7.40 -5.08 -10.28
N ASP A 58 -6.15 -4.81 -10.65
CA ASP A 58 -5.53 -5.40 -11.84
C ASP A 58 -5.46 -6.93 -11.74
N THR A 59 -5.19 -7.46 -10.53
CA THR A 59 -5.21 -8.90 -10.26
C THR A 59 -6.62 -9.48 -10.42
N PHE A 60 -7.63 -8.78 -9.91
CA PHE A 60 -9.03 -9.17 -10.08
C PHE A 60 -9.46 -9.15 -11.55
N ASP A 61 -9.12 -8.09 -12.28
CA ASP A 61 -9.45 -7.92 -13.70
C ASP A 61 -8.79 -9.02 -14.54
N LYS A 62 -7.51 -9.34 -14.28
CA LYS A 62 -6.82 -10.49 -14.92
C LYS A 62 -7.48 -11.84 -14.62
N GLY A 63 -7.83 -12.10 -13.36
CA GLY A 63 -8.53 -13.33 -12.98
C GLY A 63 -9.92 -13.46 -13.64
N GLN A 64 -10.55 -12.33 -13.96
CA GLN A 64 -11.80 -12.30 -14.72
C GLN A 64 -11.58 -12.55 -16.22
N GLU A 65 -10.55 -11.94 -16.82
CA GLU A 65 -10.16 -12.14 -18.23
C GLU A 65 -9.75 -13.59 -18.52
N GLU A 66 -9.03 -14.23 -17.60
CA GLU A 66 -8.61 -15.63 -17.70
C GLU A 66 -9.75 -16.62 -17.40
N HIS A 67 -10.98 -16.14 -17.17
CA HIS A 67 -12.13 -16.96 -16.80
C HIS A 67 -11.91 -17.87 -15.58
N LEU A 68 -11.01 -17.49 -14.68
CA LEU A 68 -10.74 -18.21 -13.43
C LEU A 68 -11.77 -17.82 -12.37
N LEU A 69 -12.22 -16.57 -12.37
CA LEU A 69 -13.32 -16.13 -11.50
C LEU A 69 -14.68 -16.36 -12.18
N ARG A 70 -15.10 -17.62 -12.32
CA ARG A 70 -16.35 -17.97 -13.03
C ARG A 70 -17.60 -17.56 -12.27
N GLU A 71 -17.61 -17.74 -10.95
CA GLU A 71 -18.81 -17.55 -10.14
C GLU A 71 -19.22 -16.06 -10.08
N ARG A 72 -20.46 -15.77 -10.49
CA ARG A 72 -20.97 -14.39 -10.59
C ARG A 72 -21.12 -13.73 -9.21
N THR A 73 -21.57 -14.49 -8.23
CA THR A 73 -21.75 -14.10 -6.82
C THR A 73 -20.41 -13.66 -6.19
N VAL A 74 -19.36 -14.47 -6.36
CA VAL A 74 -18.00 -14.20 -5.87
C VAL A 74 -17.42 -12.95 -6.54
N ARG A 75 -17.54 -12.84 -7.87
CA ARG A 75 -17.12 -11.64 -8.60
C ARG A 75 -17.82 -10.37 -8.12
N GLN A 76 -19.14 -10.42 -7.94
CA GLN A 76 -19.91 -9.28 -7.44
C GLN A 76 -19.49 -8.89 -6.02
N LYS A 77 -19.22 -9.87 -5.16
CA LYS A 77 -18.72 -9.65 -3.80
C LYS A 77 -17.36 -8.94 -3.80
N PHE A 78 -16.39 -9.43 -4.57
CA PHE A 78 -15.08 -8.78 -4.69
C PHE A 78 -15.17 -7.38 -5.29
N LYS A 79 -16.00 -7.19 -6.32
CA LYS A 79 -16.24 -5.87 -6.91
C LYS A 79 -16.83 -4.88 -5.90
N HIS A 80 -17.78 -5.31 -5.07
CA HIS A 80 -18.36 -4.48 -4.02
C HIS A 80 -17.31 -4.12 -2.95
N GLN A 81 -16.49 -5.08 -2.53
CA GLN A 81 -15.42 -4.84 -1.56
C GLN A 81 -14.35 -3.88 -2.11
N LEU A 82 -13.92 -4.05 -3.37
CA LEU A 82 -13.01 -3.13 -4.05
C LEU A 82 -13.58 -1.71 -4.12
N SER A 83 -14.85 -1.56 -4.51
CA SER A 83 -15.52 -0.26 -4.57
C SER A 83 -15.61 0.40 -3.20
N SER A 84 -15.93 -0.37 -2.15
CA SER A 84 -15.95 0.11 -0.76
C SER A 84 -14.57 0.61 -0.29
N LEU A 85 -13.50 -0.13 -0.63
CA LEU A 85 -12.12 0.28 -0.31
C LEU A 85 -11.69 1.52 -1.08
N GLN A 86 -12.09 1.66 -2.35
CA GLN A 86 -11.87 2.87 -3.13
C GLN A 86 -12.61 4.07 -2.53
N GLY A 87 -13.86 3.89 -2.09
CA GLY A 87 -14.63 4.92 -1.39
C GLY A 87 -13.94 5.35 -0.09
N ARG A 88 -13.48 4.40 0.72
CA ARG A 88 -12.69 4.68 1.94
C ARG A 88 -11.39 5.42 1.63
N LYS A 89 -10.66 5.05 0.56
CA LYS A 89 -9.47 5.78 0.10
C LYS A 89 -9.81 7.24 -0.22
N ALA A 90 -10.91 7.50 -0.93
CA ALA A 90 -11.33 8.85 -1.28
C ALA A 90 -11.65 9.70 -0.04
N VAL A 91 -12.34 9.13 0.95
CA VAL A 91 -12.61 9.81 2.24
C VAL A 91 -11.31 10.13 2.97
N LEU A 92 -10.39 9.17 3.07
CA LEU A 92 -9.09 9.39 3.71
C LEU A 92 -8.26 10.47 2.99
N ARG A 93 -8.30 10.51 1.66
CA ARG A 93 -7.63 11.53 0.85
C ARG A 93 -8.24 12.91 1.07
N SER A 94 -9.57 13.00 1.11
CA SER A 94 -10.27 14.26 1.38
C SER A 94 -9.93 14.78 2.77
N ARG A 95 -9.99 13.93 3.80
CA ARG A 95 -9.60 14.29 5.17
C ARG A 95 -8.15 14.77 5.22
N LEU A 96 -7.24 14.05 4.58
CA LEU A 96 -5.83 14.45 4.49
C LEU A 96 -5.68 15.85 3.89
N LEU A 97 -6.36 16.16 2.78
CA LEU A 97 -6.26 17.48 2.13
C LEU A 97 -6.87 18.62 2.96
N THR A 98 -8.02 18.37 3.60
CA THR A 98 -8.68 19.36 4.46
C THR A 98 -7.89 19.65 5.73
N GLU A 99 -7.29 18.61 6.30
CA GLU A 99 -6.55 18.67 7.56
C GLU A 99 -5.12 19.19 7.35
N TYR A 100 -4.41 18.79 6.28
CA TYR A 100 -3.00 19.18 6.08
C TYR A 100 -2.74 20.58 5.48
N GLY A 101 -3.79 21.36 5.21
CA GLY A 101 -3.67 22.68 4.57
C GLY A 101 -3.22 23.82 5.47
N MET A 102 -3.21 23.66 6.81
CA MET A 102 -2.87 24.75 7.73
C MET A 102 -1.59 24.46 8.53
N GLY A 103 -0.82 25.51 8.84
CA GLY A 103 0.45 25.44 9.56
C GLY A 103 0.29 24.90 10.99
N TRP A 104 0.24 23.58 11.13
CA TRP A 104 -0.04 22.90 12.39
C TRP A 104 1.17 22.78 13.30
N SER A 105 0.92 22.85 14.61
CA SER A 105 1.91 22.50 15.62
C SER A 105 2.24 21.00 15.58
N ILE A 106 3.44 20.62 16.04
CA ILE A 106 3.90 19.22 16.05
C ILE A 106 2.91 18.29 16.80
N ARG A 107 2.32 18.76 17.91
CA ARG A 107 1.34 17.99 18.70
C ARG A 107 0.04 17.74 17.91
N GLN A 108 -0.47 18.75 17.20
CA GLN A 108 -1.65 18.63 16.35
C GLN A 108 -1.38 17.71 15.15
N TYR A 109 -0.20 17.83 14.54
CA TYR A 109 0.26 16.91 13.49
C TYR A 109 0.21 15.46 13.98
N PHE A 110 0.81 15.12 15.13
CA PHE A 110 0.82 13.73 15.60
C PHE A 110 -0.55 13.22 16.05
N HIS A 111 -1.39 14.07 16.64
CA HIS A 111 -2.73 13.68 17.04
C HIS A 111 -3.58 13.33 15.81
N ILE A 112 -3.57 14.21 14.80
CA ILE A 112 -4.44 14.11 13.64
C ILE A 112 -3.87 13.12 12.63
N PHE A 113 -2.57 13.22 12.29
CA PHE A 113 -1.92 12.21 11.47
C PHE A 113 -1.87 10.85 12.13
N GLY A 114 -1.68 10.78 13.45
CA GLY A 114 -1.65 9.49 14.16
C GLY A 114 -3.00 8.78 14.10
N ALA A 115 -4.10 9.52 14.15
CA ALA A 115 -5.44 8.97 13.92
C ALA A 115 -5.62 8.56 12.44
N LEU A 116 -5.35 9.45 11.51
CA LEU A 116 -5.49 9.20 10.07
C LEU A 116 -4.59 8.05 9.59
N ALA A 117 -3.34 7.99 10.05
CA ALA A 117 -2.40 6.92 9.73
C ALA A 117 -2.85 5.56 10.28
N ARG A 118 -3.53 5.53 11.43
CA ARG A 118 -4.15 4.29 11.93
C ARG A 118 -5.27 3.83 11.00
N GLU A 119 -6.12 4.74 10.54
CA GLU A 119 -7.17 4.42 9.56
C GLU A 119 -6.59 3.98 8.21
N VAL A 120 -5.56 4.65 7.71
CA VAL A 120 -4.85 4.26 6.48
C VAL A 120 -4.23 2.88 6.62
N ARG A 121 -3.57 2.57 7.75
CA ARG A 121 -3.03 1.21 8.01
C ARG A 121 -4.13 0.15 8.07
N LYS A 122 -5.29 0.47 8.67
CA LYS A 122 -6.44 -0.43 8.67
C LYS A 122 -6.93 -0.69 7.25
N CYS A 123 -7.09 0.37 6.45
CA CYS A 123 -7.47 0.25 5.04
C CYS A 123 -6.44 -0.59 4.25
N GLN A 124 -5.13 -0.38 4.48
CA GLN A 124 -4.08 -1.20 3.86
C GLN A 124 -4.20 -2.68 4.23
N LYS A 125 -4.49 -3.01 5.49
CA LYS A 125 -4.73 -4.40 5.92
C LYS A 125 -5.98 -4.99 5.25
N ASP A 126 -7.06 -4.22 5.15
CA ASP A 126 -8.29 -4.66 4.49
C ASP A 126 -8.03 -4.93 3.00
N VAL A 127 -7.25 -4.08 2.32
CA VAL A 127 -6.83 -4.28 0.92
C VAL A 127 -5.96 -5.53 0.78
N GLN A 128 -4.96 -5.73 1.65
CA GLN A 128 -4.12 -6.94 1.63
C GLN A 128 -4.94 -8.21 1.86
N SER A 129 -5.86 -8.18 2.80
CA SER A 129 -6.74 -9.31 3.07
C SER A 129 -7.57 -9.64 1.83
N LEU A 130 -8.17 -8.63 1.18
CA LEU A 130 -8.94 -8.84 -0.04
C LEU A 130 -8.06 -9.39 -1.17
N HIS A 131 -6.87 -8.84 -1.35
CA HIS A 131 -5.92 -9.29 -2.37
C HIS A 131 -5.55 -10.77 -2.19
N LEU A 132 -5.26 -11.19 -0.96
CA LEU A 132 -4.96 -12.59 -0.65
C LEU A 132 -6.16 -13.51 -0.91
N VAL A 133 -7.38 -13.06 -0.59
CA VAL A 133 -8.59 -13.86 -0.89
C VAL A 133 -8.78 -14.01 -2.40
N ILE A 134 -8.59 -12.94 -3.18
CA ILE A 134 -8.69 -13.00 -4.64
C ILE A 134 -7.64 -13.95 -5.23
N LEU A 135 -6.39 -13.85 -4.79
CA LEU A 135 -5.32 -14.73 -5.26
C LEU A 135 -5.60 -16.20 -4.94
N LYS A 136 -6.08 -16.47 -3.72
CA LYS A 136 -6.45 -17.83 -3.32
C LYS A 136 -7.55 -18.39 -4.22
N GLU A 137 -8.60 -17.61 -4.48
CA GLU A 137 -9.70 -18.02 -5.35
C GLU A 137 -9.21 -18.32 -6.77
N ILE A 138 -8.33 -17.46 -7.32
CA ILE A 138 -7.72 -17.66 -8.64
C ILE A 138 -6.88 -18.96 -8.66
N GLU A 139 -6.08 -19.21 -7.63
CA GLU A 139 -5.27 -20.44 -7.54
C GLU A 139 -6.14 -21.69 -7.41
N ASP A 140 -7.18 -21.66 -6.57
CA ASP A 140 -8.09 -22.79 -6.37
C ASP A 140 -8.77 -23.16 -7.70
N GLN A 141 -9.23 -22.15 -8.45
CA GLN A 141 -9.83 -22.34 -9.78
C GLN A 141 -8.83 -22.83 -10.83
N ARG A 142 -7.57 -22.37 -10.81
CA ARG A 142 -6.52 -22.93 -11.69
C ARG A 142 -6.26 -24.40 -11.39
N ARG A 143 -6.23 -24.79 -10.11
CA ARG A 143 -6.01 -26.18 -9.70
C ARG A 143 -7.17 -27.06 -10.15
N GLU A 144 -8.41 -26.59 -10.04
CA GLU A 144 -9.59 -27.30 -10.55
C GLU A 144 -9.47 -27.58 -12.06
N VAL A 145 -9.12 -26.56 -12.86
CA VAL A 145 -8.93 -26.74 -14.32
C VAL A 145 -7.85 -27.76 -14.62
N HIS A 146 -6.70 -27.71 -13.94
CA HIS A 146 -5.62 -28.69 -14.16
C HIS A 146 -6.00 -30.11 -13.74
N LEU A 147 -6.86 -30.28 -12.73
CA LEU A 147 -7.36 -31.59 -12.33
C LEU A 147 -8.33 -32.14 -13.38
N GLU A 148 -9.21 -31.31 -13.93
CA GLU A 148 -10.10 -31.68 -15.05
C GLU A 148 -9.29 -32.10 -16.28
N GLU A 149 -8.30 -31.30 -16.69
CA GLU A 149 -7.40 -31.62 -17.82
C GLU A 149 -6.64 -32.93 -17.61
N ALA A 150 -6.17 -33.20 -16.39
CA ALA A 150 -5.46 -34.43 -16.07
C ALA A 150 -6.38 -35.66 -16.10
N ASP A 151 -7.65 -35.52 -15.73
CA ASP A 151 -8.63 -36.61 -15.79
C ASP A 151 -9.05 -36.91 -17.24
N ASP A 152 -9.27 -35.88 -18.06
CA ASP A 152 -9.56 -36.02 -19.49
C ASP A 152 -8.44 -36.78 -20.23
N LEU A 153 -7.18 -36.42 -19.94
CA LEU A 153 -6.01 -37.13 -20.50
C LEU A 153 -5.97 -38.61 -20.08
N ARG A 154 -6.34 -38.93 -18.83
CA ARG A 154 -6.42 -40.31 -18.36
C ARG A 154 -7.49 -41.10 -19.10
N VAL A 155 -8.66 -40.51 -19.31
CA VAL A 155 -9.75 -41.15 -20.06
C VAL A 155 -9.35 -41.40 -21.52
N ILE A 156 -8.71 -40.43 -22.17
CA ILE A 156 -8.21 -40.60 -23.55
C ILE A 156 -7.17 -41.72 -23.62
N LEU A 157 -6.20 -41.75 -22.71
CA LEU A 157 -5.19 -42.81 -22.65
C LEU A 157 -5.82 -44.19 -22.41
N ALA A 158 -6.78 -44.30 -21.48
CA ALA A 158 -7.47 -45.55 -21.19
C ALA A 158 -8.32 -46.05 -22.37
N SER A 159 -9.01 -45.15 -23.08
CA SER A 159 -9.82 -45.50 -24.25
C SER A 159 -8.98 -45.91 -25.47
N GLY A 160 -7.83 -45.27 -25.70
CA GLY A 160 -6.90 -45.64 -26.78
C GLY A 160 -6.23 -47.01 -26.58
N LEU A 161 -6.13 -47.49 -25.34
CA LEU A 161 -5.68 -48.85 -25.01
C LEU A 161 -6.73 -49.93 -25.28
N SER A 162 -8.02 -49.59 -25.36
CA SER A 162 -9.13 -50.55 -25.54
C SER A 162 -9.42 -50.91 -27.01
N THR A 163 -8.95 -50.10 -27.96
CA THR A 163 -9.15 -50.29 -29.41
C THR A 163 -7.95 -50.94 -30.11
N GLY A 164 -6.90 -51.31 -29.36
CA GLY A 164 -5.62 -51.79 -29.89
C GLY A 164 -5.34 -53.29 -29.71
N THR A 165 -6.36 -54.13 -29.53
CA THR A 165 -6.24 -55.61 -29.53
C THR A 165 -7.01 -56.23 -30.68
#